data_AF-A0A094HI06-F1
#
_entry.id   AF-A0A094HI06-F1
#
_cell.length_a   1.000
_cell.length_b   1.000
_cell.length_c   1.000
_cell.angle_alpha   90.00
_cell.angle_beta   90.00
_cell.angle_gamma   90.00
#
_symmetry.space_group_name_H-M   'P 1'
#
loop_
_entity.id
_entity.type
_entity.pdbx_description
1 polymer ?
#
loop_
_entity_poly.entity_id
_entity_poly.type
_entity_poly.pdbx_seq_one_letter_code
_entity_poly.pdbx_strand_id
1 'polypeptide(L)'
;MSQPSPGKTPSGVVIPRKAAAVNAPDPDLRSEINAQLIKDGHIERIHNHLSHILSSDPSNWPTRIRQHALTLLRSPDSAIDNFPRLMEQVLADIREDTNAARRESVARKKAEERGEEF
;
A
#
# COMPACT_ATOMS: atom_id res chain seq x y z
N MET A 1 -42.14 -6.48 8.79
CA MET A 1 -41.26 -5.30 8.71
C MET A 1 -39.87 -5.80 8.37
N SER A 2 -39.42 -5.66 7.11
CA SER A 2 -38.14 -6.20 6.65
C SER A 2 -37.19 -5.07 6.29
N GLN A 3 -36.04 -5.01 6.97
CA GLN A 3 -34.93 -4.15 6.61
C GLN A 3 -34.27 -4.60 5.30
N PRO A 4 -33.83 -3.68 4.42
CA PRO A 4 -33.00 -4.03 3.26
C PRO A 4 -31.52 -4.11 3.63
N SER A 5 -30.88 -5.19 3.16
CA SER A 5 -29.45 -5.49 3.30
C SER A 5 -28.53 -4.47 2.60
N PRO A 6 -27.31 -4.23 3.12
CA PRO A 6 -26.36 -3.28 2.55
C PRO A 6 -25.56 -3.91 1.40
N GLY A 7 -25.27 -3.11 0.36
CA GLY A 7 -24.11 -3.38 -0.50
C GLY A 7 -24.29 -3.42 -2.01
N LYS A 8 -25.29 -2.73 -2.60
CA LYS A 8 -25.32 -2.49 -4.05
C LYS A 8 -25.02 -1.03 -4.36
N THR A 9 -23.78 -0.73 -4.74
CA THR A 9 -23.47 0.44 -5.57
C THR A 9 -23.93 0.18 -7.01
N PRO A 10 -24.36 1.20 -7.77
CA PRO A 10 -25.01 1.05 -9.07
C PRO A 10 -24.10 0.55 -10.20
N SER A 11 -22.81 0.36 -9.96
CA SER A 11 -21.92 -0.42 -10.82
C SER A 11 -21.61 -1.72 -10.08
N GLY A 12 -22.10 -2.85 -10.59
CA GLY A 12 -22.08 -4.17 -9.95
C GLY A 12 -20.70 -4.80 -9.78
N VAL A 13 -19.68 -4.02 -9.45
CA VAL A 13 -18.32 -4.48 -9.22
C VAL A 13 -18.20 -4.99 -7.79
N VAL A 14 -18.29 -6.30 -7.63
CA VAL A 14 -18.02 -6.99 -6.36
C VAL A 14 -16.52 -7.00 -6.16
N ILE A 15 -16.00 -6.13 -5.30
CA ILE A 15 -14.58 -6.16 -4.89
C ILE A 15 -14.45 -7.28 -3.83
N PRO A 16 -13.72 -8.37 -4.10
CA PRO A 16 -13.58 -9.46 -3.13
C PRO A 16 -12.75 -8.98 -1.93
N ARG A 17 -13.32 -9.10 -0.71
CA ARG A 17 -12.66 -8.75 0.57
C ARG A 17 -11.48 -9.66 0.97
N LYS A 18 -11.13 -10.64 0.14
CA LYS A 18 -10.05 -11.59 0.40
C LYS A 18 -9.12 -11.61 -0.81
N ALA A 19 -7.87 -11.21 -0.61
CA ALA A 19 -6.85 -11.29 -1.65
C ALA A 19 -6.75 -12.75 -2.11
N ALA A 20 -7.18 -13.03 -3.34
CA ALA A 20 -6.96 -14.32 -3.97
C ALA A 20 -5.45 -14.57 -4.03
N ALA A 21 -5.04 -15.73 -3.55
CA ALA A 21 -3.65 -16.16 -3.51
C ALA A 21 -3.05 -16.28 -4.92
N VAL A 22 -1.77 -15.90 -5.04
CA VAL A 22 -0.75 -16.36 -6.01
C VAL A 22 -1.25 -16.69 -7.42
N ASN A 23 -1.94 -15.76 -8.07
CA ASN A 23 -1.99 -15.71 -9.53
C ASN A 23 -1.64 -14.27 -9.90
N ALA A 24 -0.53 -14.08 -10.61
CA ALA A 24 -0.25 -12.79 -11.22
C ALA A 24 -1.47 -12.47 -12.11
N PRO A 25 -2.26 -11.44 -11.80
CA PRO A 25 -3.47 -11.17 -12.58
C PRO A 25 -3.07 -10.91 -14.03
N ASP A 26 -3.87 -11.48 -14.95
CA ASP A 26 -3.69 -11.43 -16.40
C ASP A 26 -3.29 -10.00 -16.86
N PRO A 27 -2.17 -9.85 -17.59
CA PRO A 27 -1.69 -8.55 -18.03
C PRO A 27 -2.70 -7.78 -18.89
N ASP A 28 -3.53 -8.48 -19.66
CA ASP A 28 -4.53 -7.85 -20.52
C ASP A 28 -5.70 -7.32 -19.70
N LEU A 29 -6.17 -8.12 -18.72
CA LEU A 29 -7.21 -7.69 -17.78
C LEU A 29 -6.77 -6.49 -16.94
N ARG A 30 -5.51 -6.47 -16.50
CA ARG A 30 -4.93 -5.29 -15.81
C ARG A 30 -4.97 -4.05 -16.69
N SER A 31 -4.64 -4.21 -17.97
CA SER A 31 -4.63 -3.12 -18.94
C SER A 31 -6.05 -2.59 -19.21
N GLU A 32 -7.04 -3.49 -19.33
CA GLU A 32 -8.45 -3.13 -19.51
C GLU A 32 -9.00 -2.35 -18.29
N ILE A 33 -8.74 -2.84 -17.08
CA ILE A 33 -9.15 -2.16 -15.84
C ILE A 33 -8.50 -0.77 -15.76
N ASN A 34 -7.20 -0.66 -16.03
CA ASN A 34 -6.51 0.63 -16.00
C ASN A 34 -7.06 1.60 -17.06
N ALA A 35 -7.35 1.12 -18.27
CA ALA A 35 -7.94 1.93 -19.33
C ALA A 35 -9.33 2.45 -18.93
N GLN A 36 -10.15 1.60 -18.31
CA GLN A 36 -11.47 2.00 -17.82
C GLN A 36 -11.36 3.02 -16.67
N LEU A 37 -10.44 2.83 -15.73
CA LEU A 37 -10.20 3.77 -14.62
C LEU A 37 -9.72 5.14 -15.10
N ILE A 38 -8.90 5.19 -16.15
CA ILE A 38 -8.46 6.44 -16.79
C ILE A 38 -9.65 7.10 -17.49
N LYS A 39 -10.43 6.33 -18.26
CA LYS A 39 -11.59 6.83 -19.00
C LYS A 39 -12.67 7.44 -18.10
N ASP A 40 -12.91 6.83 -16.94
CA ASP A 40 -13.93 7.30 -16.00
C ASP A 40 -13.44 8.46 -15.10
N GLY A 41 -12.18 8.91 -15.23
CA GLY A 41 -11.59 9.94 -14.38
C GLY A 41 -11.42 9.54 -12.92
N HIS A 42 -11.63 8.25 -12.59
CA HIS A 42 -11.53 7.73 -11.22
C HIS A 42 -10.10 7.72 -10.70
N ILE A 43 -9.11 7.79 -11.58
CA ILE A 43 -7.69 7.80 -11.20
C ILE A 43 -7.33 9.00 -10.31
N GLU A 44 -7.88 10.18 -10.60
CA GLU A 44 -7.64 11.38 -9.79
C GLU A 44 -8.25 11.25 -8.39
N ARG A 45 -9.45 10.67 -8.30
CA ARG A 45 -10.12 10.41 -7.02
C ARG A 45 -9.33 9.41 -6.18
N ILE A 46 -8.81 8.36 -6.80
CA ILE A 46 -7.96 7.36 -6.13
C ILE A 46 -6.67 8.01 -5.64
N HIS A 47 -6.00 8.80 -6.48
CA HIS A 47 -4.76 9.49 -6.12
C HIS A 47 -4.96 10.48 -4.98
N ASN A 48 -6.01 11.30 -5.03
CA ASN A 48 -6.36 12.25 -3.98
C ASN A 48 -6.68 11.54 -2.66
N HIS A 49 -7.42 10.44 -2.72
CA HIS A 49 -7.75 9.65 -1.53
C HIS A 49 -6.51 8.99 -0.91
N LEU A 50 -5.64 8.40 -1.73
CA LEU A 50 -4.38 7.83 -1.27
C LEU A 50 -3.47 8.89 -0.65
N SER A 51 -3.31 10.04 -1.31
CA SER A 51 -2.54 11.17 -0.79
C SER A 51 -3.07 11.64 0.57
N HIS A 52 -4.40 11.76 0.70
CA HIS A 52 -5.03 12.12 1.96
C HIS A 52 -4.78 11.08 3.05
N ILE A 53 -4.99 9.78 2.78
CA ILE A 53 -4.73 8.71 3.76
C ILE A 53 -3.27 8.73 4.21
N LEU A 54 -2.32 8.81 3.28
CA LEU A 54 -0.89 8.78 3.59
C LEU A 54 -0.45 10.02 4.37
N SER A 55 -1.07 11.17 4.11
CA SER A 55 -0.74 12.43 4.80
C SER A 55 -1.47 12.58 6.13
N SER A 56 -2.66 11.99 6.27
CA SER A 56 -3.48 12.01 7.49
C SER A 56 -3.19 10.86 8.44
N ASP A 57 -2.39 9.87 8.03
CA ASP A 57 -1.88 8.83 8.91
C ASP A 57 -1.08 9.50 10.05
N PRO A 58 -1.38 9.20 11.34
CA PRO A 58 -0.62 9.71 12.48
C PRO A 58 0.90 9.43 12.38
N SER A 59 1.28 8.44 11.60
CA SER A 59 2.68 8.10 11.29
C SER A 59 3.41 9.16 10.47
N ASN A 60 2.72 10.16 9.89
CA ASN A 60 3.29 11.21 9.01
C ASN A 60 4.22 10.62 7.94
N TRP A 61 3.75 9.57 7.28
CA TRP A 61 4.55 8.72 6.40
C TRP A 61 5.37 9.48 5.34
N PRO A 62 4.83 10.51 4.65
CA PRO A 62 5.60 11.31 3.69
C PRO A 62 6.80 12.03 4.31
N THR A 63 6.66 12.51 5.55
CA THR A 63 7.73 13.21 6.28
C THR A 63 8.82 12.24 6.70
N ARG A 64 8.47 11.02 7.15
CA ARG A 64 9.43 9.98 7.50
C ARG A 64 10.28 9.56 6.31
N ILE A 65 9.65 9.33 5.16
CA ILE A 65 10.39 9.02 3.92
C ILE A 65 11.34 10.15 3.54
N ARG A 66 10.87 11.41 3.62
CA ARG A 66 11.73 12.57 3.32
C ARG A 66 12.94 12.63 4.25
N GLN A 67 12.73 12.44 5.56
CA GLN A 67 13.82 12.44 6.53
C GLN A 67 14.82 11.32 6.25
N HIS A 68 14.34 10.11 5.94
CA HIS A 68 15.17 8.97 5.56
C HIS A 68 16.02 9.27 4.31
N ALA A 69 15.39 9.75 3.24
CA ALA A 69 16.09 10.15 2.02
C ALA A 69 17.15 11.24 2.27
N LEU A 70 16.85 12.23 3.13
CA LEU A 70 17.83 13.24 3.52
C LEU A 70 18.99 12.65 4.33
N THR A 71 18.73 11.68 5.21
CA THR A 71 19.78 10.97 5.95
C THR A 71 20.69 10.19 5.00
N LEU A 72 20.12 9.49 4.01
CA LEU A 72 20.89 8.78 2.98
C LEU A 72 21.76 9.73 2.15
N LEU A 73 21.25 10.91 1.79
CA LEU A 73 22.01 11.92 1.04
C LEU A 73 23.08 12.64 1.87
N ARG A 74 22.88 12.75 3.19
CA ARG A 74 23.82 13.42 4.11
C ARG A 74 24.88 12.48 4.68
N SER A 75 24.62 11.18 4.63
CA SER A 75 25.56 10.17 5.12
C SER A 75 26.79 10.12 4.20
N PRO A 76 28.01 10.25 4.76
CA PRO A 76 29.25 10.29 3.99
C PRO A 76 29.67 8.93 3.40
N ASP A 77 28.97 7.85 3.76
CA ASP A 77 29.28 6.46 3.37
C ASP A 77 28.34 5.93 2.27
N SER A 78 27.25 6.64 1.98
CA SER A 78 26.31 6.27 0.93
C SER A 78 26.82 6.80 -0.41
N ALA A 79 27.24 5.90 -1.30
CA ALA A 79 27.55 6.18 -2.71
C ALA A 79 26.30 6.56 -3.53
N ILE A 80 25.36 7.28 -2.91
CA ILE A 80 24.08 7.70 -3.44
C ILE A 80 24.21 9.17 -3.81
N ASP A 81 24.84 9.41 -4.96
CA ASP A 81 25.05 10.73 -5.54
C ASP A 81 23.99 11.11 -6.58
N ASN A 82 23.19 10.13 -7.02
CA ASN A 82 22.19 10.30 -8.07
C ASN A 82 20.78 9.90 -7.61
N PHE A 83 19.80 10.58 -8.21
CA PHE A 83 18.39 10.36 -7.91
C PHE A 83 17.90 8.92 -8.16
N PRO A 84 18.24 8.25 -9.29
CA PRO A 84 17.84 6.86 -9.51
C PRO A 84 18.30 5.91 -8.39
N ARG A 85 19.55 6.01 -7.95
CA ARG A 85 20.11 5.19 -6.85
C ARG A 85 19.43 5.47 -5.52
N LEU A 86 19.13 6.74 -5.23
CA LEU A 86 18.38 7.10 -4.03
C LEU A 86 16.99 6.46 -4.05
N MET A 87 16.31 6.52 -5.20
CA MET A 87 14.98 5.96 -5.35
C MET A 87 14.98 4.43 -5.21
N GLU A 88 15.95 3.74 -5.84
CA GLU A 88 16.12 2.28 -5.69
C GLU A 88 16.28 1.89 -4.21
N GLN A 89 17.15 2.58 -3.49
CA GLN A 89 17.42 2.30 -2.09
C GLN A 89 16.20 2.58 -1.21
N VAL A 90 15.59 3.75 -1.35
CA VAL A 90 14.40 4.13 -0.56
C VAL A 90 13.24 3.16 -0.81
N LEU A 91 13.02 2.74 -2.05
CA LEU A 91 11.98 1.75 -2.38
C LEU A 91 12.31 0.36 -1.82
N ALA A 92 13.58 -0.04 -1.81
CA ALA A 92 14.03 -1.28 -1.18
C ALA A 92 13.76 -1.25 0.33
N ASP A 93 14.16 -0.17 1.00
CA ASP A 93 13.99 0.01 2.45
C ASP A 93 12.50 0.01 2.84
N ILE A 94 11.64 0.74 2.10
CA ILE A 94 10.18 0.73 2.32
C ILE A 94 9.61 -0.68 2.18
N ARG A 95 10.09 -1.44 1.19
CA ARG A 95 9.62 -2.80 0.93
C ARG A 95 10.08 -3.76 2.02
N GLU A 96 11.28 -3.59 2.56
CA GLU A 96 11.76 -4.33 3.73
C GLU A 96 10.94 -4.02 4.98
N ASP A 97 10.74 -2.74 5.30
CA ASP A 97 9.92 -2.28 6.43
C ASP A 97 8.49 -2.82 6.35
N THR A 98 7.89 -2.76 5.16
CA THR A 98 6.53 -3.27 4.91
C THR A 98 6.46 -4.79 5.12
N ASN A 99 7.47 -5.51 4.65
CA ASN A 99 7.56 -6.96 4.85
C ASN A 99 7.81 -7.31 6.31
N ALA A 100 8.62 -6.54 7.03
CA ALA A 100 8.87 -6.71 8.45
C ALA A 100 7.59 -6.51 9.27
N ALA A 101 6.87 -5.40 9.05
CA ALA A 101 5.57 -5.13 9.68
C ALA A 101 4.54 -6.23 9.38
N ARG A 102 4.53 -6.75 8.14
CA ARG A 102 3.68 -7.89 7.79
C ARG A 102 4.06 -9.15 8.56
N ARG A 103 5.34 -9.49 8.67
CA ARG A 103 5.79 -10.65 9.45
C ARG A 103 5.42 -10.50 10.92
N GLU A 104 5.59 -9.31 11.47
CA GLU A 104 5.25 -9.01 12.87
C GLU A 104 3.74 -9.16 13.11
N SER A 105 2.88 -8.60 12.26
CA SER A 105 1.43 -8.76 12.38
C SER A 105 0.98 -10.23 12.30
N VAL A 106 1.61 -11.03 11.43
CA VAL A 106 1.36 -12.47 11.34
C VAL A 106 1.84 -13.20 12.60
N ALA A 107 3.00 -12.82 13.14
CA ALA A 107 3.54 -13.40 14.36
C ALA A 107 2.65 -13.08 15.57
N ARG A 108 2.21 -11.82 15.71
CA ARG A 108 1.26 -11.38 16.74
C ARG A 108 -0.06 -12.15 16.67
N LYS A 109 -0.62 -12.28 15.46
CA LYS A 109 -1.85 -13.06 15.26
C LYS A 109 -1.68 -14.54 15.61
N LYS A 110 -0.52 -15.13 15.30
CA LYS A 110 -0.19 -16.53 15.66
C LYS A 110 0.09 -16.71 17.15
N ALA A 111 0.50 -15.67 17.87
CA ALA A 111 0.67 -15.67 19.32
C ALA A 111 -0.69 -15.58 20.01
N GLU A 112 -1.57 -14.69 19.53
CA GLU A 112 -2.95 -14.54 19.98
C GLU A 112 -3.77 -15.82 19.74
N GLU A 113 -3.62 -16.46 18.59
CA GLU A 113 -4.25 -17.76 18.28
C GLU A 113 -3.70 -18.93 19.14
N ARG A 114 -2.50 -18.79 19.73
CA ARG A 114 -1.91 -19.77 20.64
C ARG A 114 -2.23 -19.52 22.12
N GLY A 115 -2.97 -18.45 22.44
CA GLY A 115 -3.42 -18.17 23.80
C GLY A 115 -2.31 -17.78 24.77
N GLU A 116 -1.18 -17.27 24.27
CA GLU A 116 -0.16 -16.66 25.12
C GLU A 116 -0.51 -15.17 25.30
N GLU A 117 -1.29 -14.86 26.34
CA GLU A 117 -1.37 -13.50 26.86
C GLU A 117 -0.06 -13.17 27.59
N PHE A 118 0.49 -11.99 27.32
CA PHE A 118 1.68 -11.45 27.97
C PHE A 118 1.42 -11.15 29.46
#